data_AF-A0A3R7IAC1-F1
#
_entry.id   AF-A0A3R7IAC1-F1
#
_cell.length_a   1.000
_cell.length_b   1.000
_cell.length_c   1.000
_cell.angle_alpha   90.00
_cell.angle_beta   90.00
_cell.angle_gamma   90.00
#
_symmetry.space_group_name_H-M   'P 1'
#
loop_
_entity.id
_entity.type
_entity.pdbx_description
1 polymer ?
#
loop_
_entity_poly.entity_id
_entity_poly.type
_entity_poly.pdbx_seq_one_letter_code
_entity_poly.pdbx_strand_id
1 'polypeptide(L)'
;MDIDGRPVYQSRLDFGHLRKGVGLVQISDFSTAVFGNVSEPHNHDIQPQPFCAPEVLLKATWTYSADIWNLGTMLWELLADDILFDGLDSGSSTYSRAKHIAQIIRLLGLPPLQLLERADKGICSELFSSNGEFKFPGLIPSEEFNLSNLTPFLHGKDKSLFLAFVSKMLRWEPEEWATARELYDDPWLNFAP
;
A
#
# COMPACT_ATOMS: atom_id res chain seq x y z
N MET A 1 -29.92 -2.27 -8.81
CA MET A 1 -30.43 -1.99 -7.45
C MET A 1 -29.82 -3.00 -6.51
N ASP A 2 -29.56 -2.64 -5.25
CA ASP A 2 -29.10 -3.60 -4.25
C ASP A 2 -30.26 -4.49 -3.78
N ILE A 3 -29.98 -5.39 -2.82
CA ILE A 3 -30.97 -6.29 -2.23
C ILE A 3 -32.13 -5.55 -1.52
N ASP A 4 -31.94 -4.28 -1.19
CA ASP A 4 -32.91 -3.41 -0.52
C ASP A 4 -33.64 -2.46 -1.50
N GLY A 5 -33.46 -2.66 -2.81
CA GLY A 5 -34.13 -1.86 -3.84
C GLY A 5 -33.56 -0.44 -4.01
N ARG A 6 -32.37 -0.15 -3.47
CA ARG A 6 -31.72 1.15 -3.67
C ARG A 6 -31.05 1.20 -5.04
N PRO A 7 -31.10 2.33 -5.75
CA PRO A 7 -30.37 2.50 -7.01
C PRO A 7 -28.86 2.37 -6.75
N VAL A 8 -28.25 1.37 -7.38
CA VAL A 8 -26.80 1.17 -7.42
C VAL A 8 -26.33 1.76 -8.74
N TYR A 9 -25.54 2.83 -8.67
CA TYR A 9 -24.93 3.45 -9.84
C TYR A 9 -23.68 2.65 -10.21
N GLN A 10 -23.62 2.17 -11.44
CA GLN A 10 -22.44 1.48 -11.94
C GLN A 10 -21.32 2.51 -12.16
N SER A 11 -20.13 2.25 -11.58
CA SER A 11 -18.97 3.12 -11.79
C SER A 11 -18.65 3.21 -13.28
N ARG A 12 -18.39 4.43 -13.78
CA ARG A 12 -17.94 4.62 -15.16
C ARG A 12 -16.47 4.23 -15.23
N LEU A 13 -16.15 3.21 -15.99
CA LEU A 13 -14.77 2.74 -16.17
C LEU A 13 -14.02 3.55 -17.23
N ASP A 14 -14.74 4.25 -18.10
CA ASP A 14 -14.17 5.08 -19.16
C ASP A 14 -14.58 6.55 -18.96
N PHE A 15 -13.63 7.35 -18.48
CA PHE A 15 -13.78 8.79 -18.35
C PHE A 15 -13.34 9.56 -19.61
N GLY A 16 -12.93 8.84 -20.66
CA GLY A 16 -12.30 9.38 -21.86
C GLY A 16 -10.91 9.95 -21.60
N HIS A 17 -10.25 10.39 -22.66
CA HIS A 17 -8.98 11.10 -22.54
C HIS A 17 -9.16 12.44 -21.79
N LEU A 18 -8.20 12.76 -20.90
CA LEU A 18 -8.09 14.07 -20.26
C LEU A 18 -8.10 15.19 -21.32
N ARG A 19 -9.21 15.95 -21.38
CA ARG A 19 -9.40 17.02 -22.39
C ARG A 19 -8.71 18.33 -22.02
N LYS A 20 -8.32 18.50 -20.76
CA LYS A 20 -7.54 19.61 -20.19
C LYS A 20 -6.49 19.00 -19.27
N GLY A 21 -5.41 19.73 -19.00
CA GLY A 21 -4.43 19.33 -17.99
C GLY A 21 -5.07 19.08 -16.63
N VAL A 22 -4.34 18.40 -15.74
CA VAL A 22 -4.84 18.08 -14.40
C VAL A 22 -5.17 19.39 -13.67
N GLY A 23 -6.44 19.54 -13.30
CA GLY A 23 -6.91 20.68 -12.50
C GLY A 23 -6.46 20.56 -11.05
N LEU A 24 -7.13 21.28 -10.15
CA LEU A 24 -6.93 21.07 -8.72
C LEU A 24 -7.42 19.66 -8.34
N VAL A 25 -6.49 18.80 -7.91
CA VAL A 25 -6.83 17.49 -7.34
C VAL A 25 -7.29 17.70 -5.90
N GLN A 26 -8.42 17.09 -5.55
CA GLN A 26 -8.98 17.12 -4.21
C GLN A 26 -9.34 15.70 -3.78
N ILE A 27 -9.03 15.35 -2.53
CA ILE A 27 -9.52 14.12 -1.93
C ILE A 27 -11.03 14.28 -1.73
N SER A 28 -11.78 13.27 -2.15
CA SER A 28 -13.23 13.19 -2.03
C SER A 28 -13.64 11.82 -1.51
N ASP A 29 -14.95 11.61 -1.32
CA ASP A 29 -15.52 10.36 -0.82
C ASP A 29 -14.99 9.92 0.55
N PHE A 30 -15.36 10.70 1.57
CA PHE A 30 -15.04 10.42 2.96
C PHE A 30 -16.01 9.43 3.63
N SER A 31 -16.72 8.60 2.84
CA SER A 31 -17.76 7.69 3.37
C SER A 31 -17.19 6.60 4.29
N THR A 32 -15.93 6.23 4.11
CA THR A 32 -15.20 5.27 4.95
C THR A 32 -14.21 5.91 5.92
N ALA A 33 -14.14 7.25 5.96
CA ALA A 33 -13.21 7.95 6.84
C ALA A 33 -13.62 7.80 8.30
N VAL A 34 -12.63 7.64 9.18
CA VAL A 34 -12.82 7.56 10.64
C VAL A 34 -11.96 8.57 11.37
N PHE A 35 -12.36 8.91 12.61
CA PHE A 35 -11.52 9.72 13.48
C PHE A 35 -10.40 8.86 14.08
N GLY A 36 -9.16 9.36 14.09
CA GLY A 36 -8.04 8.68 14.75
C GLY A 36 -7.97 8.90 16.27
N ASN A 37 -8.58 9.97 16.79
CA ASN A 37 -8.65 10.23 18.23
C ASN A 37 -9.83 9.49 18.86
N VAL A 38 -9.68 8.18 19.03
CA VAL A 38 -10.70 7.28 19.58
C VAL A 38 -10.16 6.51 20.78
N SER A 39 -11.03 6.11 21.70
CA SER A 39 -10.66 5.30 22.86
C SER A 39 -10.36 3.84 22.48
N GLU A 40 -11.06 3.34 21.47
CA GLU A 40 -10.90 1.97 20.96
C GLU A 40 -9.94 1.99 19.76
N PRO A 41 -8.85 1.21 19.78
CA PRO A 41 -7.93 1.11 18.65
C PRO A 41 -8.61 0.57 17.39
N HIS A 42 -8.23 1.12 16.24
CA HIS A 42 -8.74 0.63 14.96
C HIS A 42 -7.94 -0.57 14.46
N ASN A 43 -8.63 -1.66 14.12
CA ASN A 43 -8.02 -2.89 13.56
C ASN A 43 -8.90 -3.56 12.48
N HIS A 44 -9.91 -2.85 11.97
CA HIS A 44 -10.82 -3.36 10.94
C HIS A 44 -10.28 -3.12 9.53
N ASP A 45 -10.91 -3.73 8.52
CA ASP A 45 -10.53 -3.51 7.12
C ASP A 45 -10.96 -2.12 6.65
N ILE A 46 -10.03 -1.38 6.06
CA ILE A 46 -10.25 -0.01 5.56
C ILE A 46 -9.80 0.22 4.12
N GLN A 47 -8.97 -0.65 3.57
CA GLN A 47 -8.28 -0.42 2.31
C GLN A 47 -8.65 -1.47 1.26
N PRO A 48 -8.76 -1.08 -0.02
CA PRO A 48 -8.80 -2.05 -1.12
C PRO A 48 -7.52 -2.90 -1.12
N GLN A 49 -7.65 -4.15 -1.58
CA GLN A 49 -6.57 -5.14 -1.52
C GLN A 49 -5.22 -4.64 -2.07
N PRO A 50 -5.13 -3.96 -3.24
CA PRO A 50 -3.85 -3.52 -3.80
C PRO A 50 -3.09 -2.46 -2.97
N PHE A 51 -3.82 -1.72 -2.14
CA PHE A 51 -3.26 -0.62 -1.35
C PHE A 51 -3.16 -0.98 0.12
N CYS A 52 -3.54 -2.20 0.51
CA CYS A 52 -3.65 -2.58 1.91
C CYS A 52 -2.29 -2.53 2.63
N ALA A 53 -2.20 -1.72 3.69
CA ALA A 53 -1.00 -1.51 4.50
C ALA A 53 -0.66 -2.77 5.31
N PRO A 54 0.63 -3.00 5.65
CA PRO A 54 1.05 -4.21 6.35
C PRO A 54 0.35 -4.39 7.71
N GLU A 55 0.14 -3.32 8.47
CA GLU A 55 -0.60 -3.37 9.74
C GLU A 55 -2.07 -3.78 9.54
N VAL A 56 -2.71 -3.34 8.45
CA VAL A 56 -4.09 -3.70 8.11
C VAL A 56 -4.16 -5.17 7.67
N LEU A 57 -3.22 -5.62 6.84
CA LEU A 57 -3.12 -7.03 6.41
C LEU A 57 -2.93 -7.98 7.60
N LEU A 58 -2.17 -7.55 8.60
CA LEU A 58 -1.89 -8.29 9.84
C LEU A 58 -2.93 -8.07 10.93
N LYS A 59 -3.95 -7.22 10.70
CA LYS A 59 -4.95 -6.80 11.69
C LYS A 59 -4.33 -6.27 12.98
N ALA A 60 -3.14 -5.67 12.87
CA ALA A 60 -2.58 -4.85 13.93
C ALA A 60 -3.35 -3.51 14.00
N THR A 61 -3.18 -2.80 15.12
CA THR A 61 -3.71 -1.45 15.24
C THR A 61 -3.11 -0.54 14.17
N TRP A 62 -3.94 0.22 13.48
CA TRP A 62 -3.52 1.19 12.47
C TRP A 62 -3.91 2.61 12.84
N THR A 63 -3.24 3.58 12.21
CA THR A 63 -3.46 5.03 12.42
C THR A 63 -3.47 5.76 11.08
N TYR A 64 -3.37 7.10 11.09
CA TYR A 64 -3.23 7.96 9.90
C TYR A 64 -2.07 7.55 8.98
N SER A 65 -1.09 6.84 9.53
CA SER A 65 -0.01 6.23 8.79
C SER A 65 -0.53 5.43 7.58
N ALA A 66 -1.63 4.69 7.72
CA ALA A 66 -2.18 3.83 6.66
C ALA A 66 -2.43 4.60 5.35
N ASP A 67 -2.79 5.89 5.44
CA ASP A 67 -2.97 6.77 4.28
C ASP A 67 -1.65 7.11 3.57
N ILE A 68 -0.54 7.20 4.33
CA ILE A 68 0.81 7.41 3.78
C ILE A 68 1.27 6.18 2.99
N TRP A 69 0.96 4.98 3.46
CA TRP A 69 1.20 3.76 2.68
C TRP A 69 0.38 3.75 1.38
N ASN A 70 -0.89 4.17 1.43
CA ASN A 70 -1.71 4.30 0.22
C ASN A 70 -1.11 5.31 -0.76
N LEU A 71 -0.61 6.44 -0.28
CA LEU A 71 0.08 7.41 -1.14
C LEU A 71 1.31 6.77 -1.81
N GLY A 72 2.13 6.04 -1.06
CA GLY A 72 3.32 5.37 -1.60
C GLY A 72 2.99 4.35 -2.70
N THR A 73 1.96 3.53 -2.50
CA THR A 73 1.52 2.53 -3.48
C THR A 73 0.79 3.15 -4.67
N MET A 74 -0.04 4.17 -4.45
CA MET A 74 -0.75 4.92 -5.50
C MET A 74 0.21 5.67 -6.43
N LEU A 75 1.32 6.23 -5.92
CA LEU A 75 2.33 6.86 -6.78
C LEU A 75 2.90 5.88 -7.80
N TRP A 76 2.99 4.60 -7.45
CA TRP A 76 3.42 3.57 -8.39
C TRP A 76 2.38 3.36 -9.49
N GLU A 77 1.11 3.18 -9.11
CA GLU A 77 0.02 3.01 -10.07
C GLU A 77 -0.08 4.19 -11.04
N LEU A 78 0.06 5.42 -10.54
CA LEU A 78 -0.01 6.63 -11.36
C LEU A 78 1.15 6.80 -12.33
N LEU A 79 2.37 6.40 -11.95
CA LEU A 79 3.57 6.61 -12.75
C LEU A 79 3.92 5.41 -13.64
N ALA A 80 3.64 4.20 -13.16
CA ALA A 80 3.95 2.95 -13.81
C ALA A 80 2.79 2.38 -14.63
N ASP A 81 1.55 2.81 -14.36
CA ASP A 81 0.33 2.15 -14.82
C ASP A 81 0.29 0.66 -14.39
N ASP A 82 0.80 0.37 -13.19
CA ASP A 82 0.93 -0.98 -12.65
C ASP A 82 0.71 -1.03 -11.12
N ILE A 83 0.21 -2.15 -10.63
CA ILE A 83 -0.10 -2.35 -9.21
C ILE A 83 1.14 -2.90 -8.51
N LEU A 84 1.64 -2.16 -7.51
CA LEU A 84 2.84 -2.56 -6.77
C LEU A 84 2.64 -3.86 -5.98
N PHE A 85 1.48 -4.06 -5.36
CA PHE A 85 1.17 -5.25 -4.57
C PHE A 85 -0.19 -5.83 -4.93
N ASP A 86 -0.26 -6.68 -5.95
CA ASP A 86 -1.52 -7.24 -6.41
C ASP A 86 -2.07 -8.37 -5.50
N GLY A 87 -1.18 -9.06 -4.77
CA GLY A 87 -1.51 -10.27 -4.03
C GLY A 87 -2.14 -11.39 -4.87
N LEU A 88 -2.09 -11.34 -6.20
CA LEU A 88 -2.87 -12.23 -7.07
C LEU A 88 -2.11 -13.51 -7.38
N ASP A 89 -2.72 -14.67 -7.18
CA ASP A 89 -2.13 -15.94 -7.61
C ASP A 89 -2.06 -16.04 -9.14
N SER A 90 -0.87 -16.39 -9.64
CA SER A 90 -0.52 -16.35 -11.08
C SER A 90 -1.37 -17.26 -11.97
N GLY A 91 -2.13 -18.19 -11.37
CA GLY A 91 -2.98 -19.14 -12.09
C GLY A 91 -4.49 -19.01 -11.86
N SER A 92 -4.94 -18.18 -10.90
CA SER A 92 -6.35 -18.13 -10.50
C SER A 92 -6.94 -16.73 -10.41
N SER A 93 -6.13 -15.68 -10.61
CA SER A 93 -6.51 -14.27 -10.36
C SER A 93 -7.18 -14.06 -9.00
N THR A 94 -6.91 -14.96 -8.05
CA THR A 94 -7.49 -14.94 -6.71
C THR A 94 -6.50 -14.25 -5.78
N TYR A 95 -7.01 -13.31 -4.98
CA TYR A 95 -6.20 -12.62 -3.99
C TYR A 95 -5.77 -13.57 -2.86
N SER A 96 -4.49 -13.50 -2.50
CA SER A 96 -3.87 -14.22 -1.40
C SER A 96 -3.12 -13.23 -0.50
N ARG A 97 -3.58 -13.13 0.77
CA ARG A 97 -2.88 -12.33 1.79
C ARG A 97 -1.42 -12.76 1.95
N ALA A 98 -1.14 -14.06 1.88
CA ALA A 98 0.21 -14.59 1.98
C ALA A 98 1.08 -14.10 0.82
N LYS A 99 0.54 -14.06 -0.40
CA LYS A 99 1.27 -13.54 -1.57
C LYS A 99 1.51 -12.04 -1.48
N HIS A 100 0.51 -11.27 -1.04
CA HIS A 100 0.68 -9.83 -0.80
C HIS A 100 1.80 -9.58 0.22
N ILE A 101 1.77 -10.24 1.37
CA ILE A 101 2.85 -10.13 2.38
C ILE A 101 4.20 -10.57 1.81
N ALA A 102 4.25 -11.59 0.95
CA ALA A 102 5.49 -12.03 0.30
C ALA A 102 6.08 -10.98 -0.66
N GLN A 103 5.23 -10.23 -1.38
CA GLN A 103 5.66 -9.09 -2.20
C GLN A 103 6.25 -7.96 -1.35
N ILE A 104 5.61 -7.64 -0.21
CA ILE A 104 6.13 -6.67 0.74
C ILE A 104 7.48 -7.14 1.32
N ILE A 105 7.58 -8.41 1.72
CA ILE A 105 8.83 -9.01 2.23
C ILE A 105 9.97 -8.91 1.21
N ARG A 106 9.69 -9.11 -0.08
CA ARG A 106 10.72 -8.97 -1.11
C ARG A 106 11.28 -7.55 -1.17
N LEU A 107 10.46 -6.52 -1.00
CA LEU A 107 10.92 -5.13 -1.08
C LEU A 107 11.53 -4.62 0.22
N LEU A 108 11.00 -5.03 1.37
CA LEU A 108 11.32 -4.44 2.67
C LEU A 108 12.10 -5.39 3.61
N GLY A 109 12.29 -6.66 3.23
CA GLY A 109 12.77 -7.71 4.13
C GLY A 109 11.66 -8.23 5.04
N LEU A 110 12.01 -9.12 5.98
CA LEU A 110 11.04 -9.67 6.94
C LEU A 110 10.49 -8.56 7.86
N PRO A 111 9.21 -8.66 8.30
CA PRO A 111 8.67 -7.72 9.27
C PRO A 111 9.43 -7.84 10.61
N PRO A 112 9.58 -6.72 11.33
CA PRO A 112 10.14 -6.74 12.67
C PRO A 112 9.22 -7.52 13.62
N LEU A 113 9.80 -8.18 14.62
CA LEU A 113 9.05 -9.01 15.58
C LEU A 113 8.02 -8.18 16.36
N GLN A 114 8.31 -6.91 16.63
CA GLN A 114 7.42 -5.98 17.32
C GLN A 114 6.10 -5.77 16.56
N LEU A 115 6.13 -5.77 15.22
CA LEU A 115 4.92 -5.73 14.41
C LEU A 115 4.11 -7.02 14.56
N LEU A 116 4.78 -8.17 14.49
CA LEU A 116 4.14 -9.49 14.63
C LEU A 116 3.55 -9.70 16.04
N GLU A 117 4.15 -9.10 17.07
CA GLU A 117 3.63 -9.12 18.44
C GLU A 117 2.30 -8.36 18.56
N ARG A 118 2.14 -7.27 17.81
CA ARG A 118 0.92 -6.44 17.76
C ARG A 118 -0.15 -6.96 16.78
N ALA A 119 0.23 -7.82 15.84
CA ALA A 119 -0.66 -8.44 14.88
C ALA A 119 -1.71 -9.36 15.54
N ASP A 120 -2.82 -9.58 14.84
CA ASP A 120 -3.80 -10.60 15.22
C ASP A 120 -3.12 -11.99 15.29
N LYS A 121 -3.36 -12.72 16.38
CA LYS A 121 -2.66 -13.99 16.63
C LYS A 121 -3.07 -15.08 15.65
N GLY A 122 -4.32 -15.10 15.20
CA GLY A 122 -4.79 -16.04 14.19
C GLY A 122 -4.04 -15.82 12.88
N ILE A 123 -4.12 -14.60 12.35
CA ILE A 123 -3.47 -14.22 11.08
C ILE A 123 -1.96 -14.38 11.15
N CYS A 124 -1.32 -13.91 12.24
CA CYS A 124 0.12 -14.06 12.41
C CYS A 124 0.52 -15.54 12.42
N SER A 125 -0.25 -16.41 13.09
CA SER A 125 0.04 -17.84 13.13
C SER A 125 -0.20 -18.55 11.79
N GLU A 126 -1.04 -18.03 10.90
CA GLU A 126 -1.21 -18.55 9.55
C GLU A 126 -0.01 -18.22 8.65
N LEU A 127 0.57 -17.02 8.82
CA LEU A 127 1.60 -16.48 7.94
C LEU A 127 3.03 -16.72 8.41
N PHE A 128 3.26 -16.68 9.73
CA PHE A 128 4.58 -16.74 10.34
C PHE A 128 4.68 -17.87 11.36
N SER A 129 5.88 -18.42 11.52
CA SER A 129 6.23 -19.34 12.61
C SER A 129 6.44 -18.57 13.91
N SER A 130 6.58 -19.31 15.02
CA SER A 130 6.79 -18.73 16.36
C SER A 130 8.09 -17.95 16.52
N ASN A 131 9.09 -18.18 15.66
CA ASN A 131 10.35 -17.43 15.60
C ASN A 131 10.30 -16.25 14.62
N GLY A 132 9.15 -15.96 14.01
CA GLY A 132 8.97 -14.84 13.08
C GLY A 132 9.38 -15.13 11.63
N GLU A 133 9.67 -16.38 11.27
CA GLU A 133 9.97 -16.75 9.89
C GLU A 133 8.68 -16.82 9.07
N PHE A 134 8.75 -16.35 7.83
CA PHE A 134 7.62 -16.45 6.91
C PHE A 134 7.43 -17.89 6.42
N LYS A 135 6.22 -18.43 6.56
CA LYS A 135 5.93 -19.84 6.29
C LYS A 135 5.91 -20.23 4.82
N PHE A 136 5.83 -19.25 3.91
CA PHE A 136 5.66 -19.48 2.48
C PHE A 136 6.81 -18.87 1.65
N PRO A 137 8.07 -19.27 1.87
CA PRO A 137 9.22 -18.66 1.17
C PRO A 137 9.12 -18.78 -0.35
N GLY A 138 8.45 -19.82 -0.88
CA GLY A 138 8.20 -19.99 -2.31
C GLY A 138 7.25 -18.96 -2.94
N LEU A 139 6.52 -18.18 -2.14
CA LEU A 139 5.67 -17.08 -2.62
C LEU A 139 6.44 -15.76 -2.76
N ILE A 140 7.64 -15.66 -2.17
CA ILE A 140 8.46 -14.45 -2.27
C ILE A 140 8.90 -14.31 -3.74
N PRO A 141 8.57 -13.19 -4.43
CA PRO A 141 8.95 -12.96 -5.82
C PRO A 141 10.47 -13.09 -6.05
N SER A 142 10.95 -13.14 -7.29
CA SER A 142 12.40 -13.16 -7.58
C SER A 142 13.07 -11.83 -7.20
N GLU A 143 14.41 -11.78 -7.23
CA GLU A 143 15.18 -10.54 -7.02
C GLU A 143 14.91 -9.46 -8.07
N GLU A 144 14.33 -9.85 -9.22
CA GLU A 144 13.93 -8.90 -10.26
C GLU A 144 12.80 -7.99 -9.79
N PHE A 145 11.99 -8.44 -8.83
CA PHE A 145 10.97 -7.64 -8.17
C PHE A 145 11.63 -6.75 -7.11
N ASN A 146 12.14 -5.60 -7.54
CA ASN A 146 12.73 -4.59 -6.67
C ASN A 146 12.35 -3.18 -7.15
N LEU A 147 12.37 -2.21 -6.24
CA LEU A 147 11.91 -0.84 -6.52
C LEU A 147 12.63 -0.19 -7.72
N SER A 148 13.92 -0.50 -7.93
CA SER A 148 14.66 0.03 -9.08
C SER A 148 14.17 -0.56 -10.40
N ASN A 149 13.98 -1.88 -10.49
CA ASN A 149 13.47 -2.51 -11.72
C ASN A 149 12.01 -2.14 -11.99
N LEU A 150 11.23 -1.93 -10.94
CA LEU A 150 9.82 -1.53 -11.02
C LEU A 150 9.62 -0.04 -11.36
N THR A 151 10.70 0.73 -11.50
CA THR A 151 10.69 2.14 -11.97
C THR A 151 11.45 2.33 -13.29
N PRO A 152 11.08 1.62 -14.38
CA PRO A 152 11.76 1.78 -15.66
C PRO A 152 11.44 3.13 -16.34
N PHE A 153 10.35 3.78 -15.94
CA PHE A 153 9.87 5.06 -16.47
C PHE A 153 10.59 6.30 -15.91
N LEU A 154 11.40 6.16 -14.87
CA LEU A 154 12.25 7.23 -14.33
C LEU A 154 13.73 6.95 -14.61
N HIS A 155 14.51 8.01 -14.75
CA HIS A 155 15.94 7.92 -15.04
C HIS A 155 16.78 8.91 -14.21
N GLY A 156 18.06 8.59 -14.06
CA GLY A 156 19.04 9.48 -13.44
C GLY A 156 18.62 9.98 -12.06
N LYS A 157 18.73 11.30 -11.88
CA LYS A 157 18.44 11.97 -10.60
C LYS A 157 16.96 11.88 -10.21
N ASP A 158 16.05 11.92 -11.17
CA ASP A 158 14.61 11.81 -10.92
C ASP A 158 14.28 10.48 -10.24
N LYS A 159 14.78 9.38 -10.82
CA LYS A 159 14.63 8.03 -10.25
C LYS A 159 15.21 7.94 -8.84
N SER A 160 16.42 8.45 -8.63
CA SER A 160 17.05 8.41 -7.30
C SER A 160 16.24 9.18 -6.25
N LEU A 161 15.70 10.35 -6.61
CA LEU A 161 14.87 11.15 -5.72
C LEU A 161 13.52 10.49 -5.45
N PHE A 162 12.87 9.94 -6.48
CA PHE A 162 11.61 9.20 -6.33
C PHE A 162 11.76 8.00 -5.40
N LEU A 163 12.80 7.18 -5.61
CA LEU A 163 13.08 6.02 -4.76
C LEU A 163 13.36 6.42 -3.31
N ALA A 164 14.05 7.54 -3.09
CA ALA A 164 14.24 8.10 -1.75
C ALA A 164 12.92 8.57 -1.14
N PHE A 165 12.04 9.20 -1.93
CA PHE A 165 10.74 9.67 -1.49
C PHE A 165 9.82 8.52 -1.06
N VAL A 166 9.62 7.51 -1.92
CA VAL A 166 8.77 6.33 -1.62
C VAL A 166 9.30 5.47 -0.48
N SER A 167 10.62 5.40 -0.26
CA SER A 167 11.20 4.69 0.90
C SER A 167 10.83 5.31 2.26
N LYS A 168 10.33 6.55 2.28
CA LYS A 168 9.81 7.21 3.48
C LYS A 168 8.35 6.84 3.77
N MET A 169 7.67 6.23 2.81
CA MET A 169 6.24 5.86 2.87
C MET A 169 6.04 4.34 2.98
N LEU A 170 6.93 3.55 2.36
CA LEU A 170 6.85 2.09 2.35
C LEU A 170 7.82 1.49 3.37
N ARG A 171 7.35 1.29 4.60
CA ARG A 171 8.10 0.55 5.65
C ARG A 171 7.17 -0.39 6.40
N TRP A 172 7.72 -1.29 7.21
CA TRP A 172 6.90 -2.16 8.06
C TRP A 172 6.26 -1.43 9.24
N GLU A 173 7.00 -0.52 9.86
CA GLU A 173 6.61 0.14 11.10
C GLU A 173 6.01 1.51 10.78
N PRO A 174 4.73 1.73 11.11
CA PRO A 174 4.05 2.98 10.79
C PRO A 174 4.68 4.21 11.47
N GLU A 175 5.28 4.02 12.65
CA GLU A 175 5.98 5.07 13.39
C GLU A 175 7.29 5.52 12.73
N GLU A 176 7.82 4.74 11.78
CA GLU A 176 8.98 5.12 10.97
C GLU A 176 8.61 5.90 9.71
N TRP A 177 7.32 6.04 9.40
CA TRP A 177 6.86 6.73 8.19
C TRP A 177 6.97 8.23 8.35
N ALA A 178 7.38 8.90 7.27
CA ALA A 178 7.33 10.35 7.22
C ALA A 178 5.87 10.81 7.25
N THR A 179 5.60 11.83 8.05
CA THR A 179 4.30 12.49 8.07
C THR A 179 4.01 13.16 6.73
N ALA A 180 2.73 13.39 6.42
CA ALA A 180 2.35 14.17 5.23
C ALA A 180 3.04 15.54 5.17
N ARG A 181 3.30 16.16 6.33
CA ARG A 181 4.03 17.42 6.44
C ARG A 181 5.48 17.28 6.00
N GLU A 182 6.17 16.24 6.43
CA GLU A 182 7.57 15.98 6.05
C GLU A 182 7.70 15.59 4.58
N LEU A 183 6.71 14.85 4.04
CA LEU A 183 6.66 14.48 2.63
C LEU A 183 6.38 15.67 1.72
N TYR A 184 5.58 16.65 2.18
CA TYR A 184 5.26 17.85 1.40
C TYR A 184 6.50 18.66 1.00
N ASP A 185 7.51 18.68 1.88
CA ASP A 185 8.76 19.41 1.67
C ASP A 185 9.84 18.54 0.98
N ASP A 186 9.48 17.36 0.45
CA ASP A 186 10.45 16.46 -0.17
C ASP A 186 11.06 17.04 -1.47
N PRO A 187 12.39 16.89 -1.68
CA PRO A 187 13.05 17.36 -2.89
C PRO A 187 12.48 16.81 -4.19
N TRP A 188 11.93 15.60 -4.21
CA TRP A 188 11.37 15.01 -5.43
C TRP A 188 10.16 15.80 -5.95
N LEU A 189 9.29 16.30 -5.05
CA LEU A 189 8.11 17.08 -5.45
C LEU A 189 8.44 18.42 -6.10
N ASN A 190 9.65 18.95 -5.85
CA ASN A 190 10.14 20.21 -6.41
C ASN A 190 11.16 19.99 -7.54
N PHE A 191 11.43 18.73 -7.92
CA PHE A 191 12.39 18.41 -8.95
C PHE A 191 11.77 18.66 -10.34
N ALA A 192 12.43 19.51 -11.13
CA ALA A 192 12.13 19.72 -12.54
C ALA A 192 13.16 18.94 -13.38
N PRO A 193 12.75 17.86 -14.08
CA PRO A 193 13.63 17.05 -14.91
C PRO A 193 14.28 17.81 -16.07
#